data_AF-A0A8T4IV63-F1
#
_entry.id   AF-A0A8T4IV63-F1
#
_cell.length_a   1.000
_cell.length_b   1.000
_cell.length_c   1.000
_cell.angle_alpha   90.00
_cell.angle_beta   90.00
_cell.angle_gamma   90.00
#
_symmetry.space_group_name_H-M   'P 1'
#
loop_
_entity.id
_entity.type
_entity.pdbx_description
1 polymer ?
#
loop_
_entity_poly.entity_id
_entity_poly.type
_entity_poly.pdbx_seq_one_letter_code
_entity_poly.pdbx_strand_id
1 'polypeptide(L)'
;LELGGKSPTVVFEDADLEQALAGVMFGIFSSSGQSCVAGSRLFVARGRYEEFVDELTARTRKLRVGPGTDPGTQVAPLVHHRHRDAVA
;
A
#
# COMPACT_ATOMS: atom_id res chain seq x y z
N LEU A 1 13.77 9.49 -19.58
CA LEU A 1 14.32 9.24 -18.23
C LEU A 1 13.15 8.93 -17.33
N GLU A 2 13.18 7.82 -16.59
CA GLU A 2 12.12 7.40 -15.65
C GLU A 2 12.68 7.47 -14.22
N LEU A 3 12.22 8.42 -13.40
CA LEU A 3 12.96 8.90 -12.21
C LEU A 3 12.23 8.69 -10.88
N GLY A 4 11.19 7.86 -10.87
CA GLY A 4 10.32 7.63 -9.71
C GLY A 4 9.13 8.59 -9.66
N GLY A 5 8.37 8.54 -8.55
CA GLY A 5 7.16 9.32 -8.40
C GLY A 5 6.61 9.32 -6.97
N LYS A 6 5.60 10.16 -6.75
CA LYS A 6 4.77 10.20 -5.54
C LYS A 6 3.31 10.00 -5.95
N SER A 7 3.03 8.83 -6.53
CA SER A 7 1.78 8.58 -7.25
C SER A 7 0.56 8.68 -6.35
N PRO A 8 -0.45 9.46 -6.75
CA PRO A 8 -1.69 9.59 -5.99
C PRO A 8 -2.64 8.40 -6.27
N THR A 9 -3.40 8.01 -5.25
CA THR A 9 -4.60 7.19 -5.38
C THR A 9 -5.76 7.97 -4.79
N VAL A 10 -6.87 8.09 -5.52
CA VAL A 10 -8.02 8.92 -5.12
C VAL A 10 -9.26 8.04 -5.01
N VAL A 11 -9.87 8.01 -3.83
CA VAL A 11 -11.10 7.27 -3.52
C VAL A 11 -12.26 8.25 -3.40
N PHE A 12 -13.19 8.18 -4.34
CA PHE A 12 -14.40 8.99 -4.35
C PHE A 12 -15.46 8.44 -3.41
N GLU A 13 -16.50 9.23 -3.14
CA GLU A 13 -17.56 8.88 -2.18
C GLU A 13 -18.44 7.70 -2.64
N ASP A 14 -18.55 7.54 -3.97
CA ASP A 14 -19.29 6.50 -4.67
C ASP A 14 -18.43 5.29 -5.07
N ALA A 15 -17.15 5.28 -4.69
CA ALA A 15 -16.28 4.14 -4.95
C ALA A 15 -16.78 2.88 -4.22
N ASP A 16 -16.71 1.73 -4.90
CA ASP A 16 -16.89 0.44 -4.24
C ASP A 16 -15.81 0.26 -3.17
N LEU A 17 -16.24 0.14 -1.91
CA LEU A 17 -15.35 0.16 -0.75
C LEU A 17 -14.37 -1.02 -0.77
N GLU A 18 -14.83 -2.22 -1.09
CA GLU A 18 -14.00 -3.43 -1.10
C GLU A 18 -12.97 -3.38 -2.21
N GLN A 19 -13.38 -2.96 -3.41
CA GLN A 19 -12.46 -2.80 -4.54
C GLN A 19 -11.44 -1.69 -4.27
N ALA A 20 -11.86 -0.56 -3.70
CA ALA A 20 -10.97 0.54 -3.36
C ALA A 20 -9.94 0.13 -2.30
N LEU A 21 -10.36 -0.56 -1.24
CA LEU A 21 -9.45 -1.08 -0.21
C LEU A 21 -8.45 -2.09 -0.80
N ALA A 22 -8.92 -3.05 -1.59
CA ALA A 22 -8.06 -4.03 -2.23
C ALA A 22 -7.04 -3.37 -3.18
N GLY A 23 -7.49 -2.41 -3.99
CA GLY A 23 -6.65 -1.67 -4.92
C GLY A 23 -5.60 -0.81 -4.21
N VAL A 24 -5.98 -0.09 -3.15
CA VAL A 24 -5.03 0.70 -2.34
C VAL A 24 -3.99 -0.21 -1.68
N MET A 25 -4.42 -1.31 -1.05
CA MET A 25 -3.53 -2.28 -0.40
C MET A 25 -2.52 -2.84 -1.39
N PHE A 26 -2.99 -3.31 -2.55
CA PHE A 26 -2.11 -3.82 -3.61
C PHE A 26 -1.18 -2.72 -4.13
N GLY A 27 -1.70 -1.53 -4.40
CA GLY A 27 -0.96 -0.42 -4.99
C GLY A 27 0.19 0.12 -4.13
N ILE A 28 0.12 -0.03 -2.80
CA ILE A 28 1.18 0.43 -1.89
C ILE A 28 2.06 -0.70 -1.35
N PHE A 29 1.53 -1.90 -1.11
CA PHE A 29 2.29 -2.98 -0.47
C PHE A 29 2.88 -4.00 -1.45
N SER A 30 2.46 -4.02 -2.72
CA SER A 30 3.09 -4.88 -3.72
C SER A 30 4.57 -4.57 -3.87
N SER A 31 5.40 -5.62 -3.97
CA SER A 31 6.88 -5.50 -3.95
C SER A 31 7.41 -4.71 -2.74
N SER A 32 6.66 -4.73 -1.63
CA SER A 32 6.94 -3.97 -0.41
C SER A 32 7.04 -2.46 -0.64
N GLY A 33 6.26 -1.95 -1.60
CA GLY A 33 6.24 -0.53 -1.98
C GLY A 33 7.44 -0.07 -2.81
N GLN A 34 8.36 -0.97 -3.19
CA GLN A 34 9.53 -0.66 -4.00
C GLN A 34 9.17 -0.59 -5.50
N SER A 35 8.28 0.34 -5.84
CA SER A 35 7.81 0.57 -7.21
C SER A 35 7.78 2.07 -7.51
N CYS A 36 8.23 2.46 -8.70
CA CYS A 36 8.22 3.86 -9.15
C CYS A 36 6.80 4.45 -9.25
N VAL A 37 5.79 3.60 -9.37
CA VAL A 37 4.38 3.97 -9.48
C VAL A 37 3.56 3.57 -8.24
N ALA A 38 4.20 3.22 -7.12
CA ALA A 38 3.50 2.87 -5.88
C ALA A 38 2.52 3.98 -5.46
N GLY A 39 1.30 3.58 -5.06
CA GLY A 39 0.19 4.44 -4.62
C GLY A 39 0.47 5.11 -3.27
N SER A 40 1.55 5.87 -3.19
CA SER A 40 2.18 6.34 -1.95
C SER A 40 1.55 7.61 -1.36
N ARG A 41 0.48 8.11 -1.99
CA ARG A 41 -0.32 9.21 -1.49
C ARG A 41 -1.81 8.92 -1.73
N LEU A 42 -2.51 8.57 -0.66
CA LEU A 42 -3.94 8.30 -0.69
C LEU A 42 -4.75 9.57 -0.39
N PHE A 43 -5.73 9.88 -1.23
CA PHE A 43 -6.77 10.86 -0.98
C PHE A 43 -8.12 10.15 -0.90
N VAL A 44 -8.87 10.38 0.17
CA VAL A 44 -10.19 9.77 0.38
C VAL A 44 -11.22 10.87 0.51
N ALA A 45 -12.38 10.70 -0.15
CA ALA A 45 -13.52 11.60 0.00
C ALA A 45 -13.91 11.75 1.47
N ARG A 46 -14.20 12.98 1.89
CA ARG A 46 -14.39 13.33 3.32
C ARG A 46 -15.41 12.45 4.03
N GLY A 47 -16.54 12.15 3.38
CA GLY A 47 -17.60 11.30 3.95
C GLY A 47 -17.21 9.84 4.17
N ARG A 48 -16.11 9.37 3.58
CA ARG A 48 -15.60 8.00 3.70
C ARG A 48 -14.32 7.90 4.53
N TYR A 49 -13.73 9.03 4.95
CA TYR A 49 -12.35 9.07 5.44
C TYR A 49 -12.13 8.15 6.66
N GLU A 50 -12.96 8.28 7.70
CA GLU A 50 -12.79 7.50 8.94
C GLU A 50 -12.97 6.01 8.69
N GLU A 51 -14.11 5.60 8.12
CA GLU A 51 -14.40 4.21 7.77
C GLU A 51 -13.28 3.58 6.92
N PHE A 52 -12.83 4.28 5.88
CA PHE A 52 -11.80 3.79 4.97
C PHE A 52 -10.45 3.62 5.67
N VAL A 53 -10.02 4.62 6.45
CA VAL A 53 -8.71 4.59 7.13
C VAL A 53 -8.69 3.53 8.22
N ASP A 54 -9.79 3.37 8.96
CA ASP A 54 -9.90 2.34 10.00
C ASP A 54 -9.81 0.94 9.41
N GLU A 55 -10.57 0.66 8.35
CA GLU A 55 -10.56 -0.66 7.70
C GLU A 55 -9.23 -0.91 6.98
N LEU A 56 -8.66 0.09 6.28
CA LEU A 56 -7.34 -0.02 5.67
C LEU A 56 -6.27 -0.36 6.72
N THR A 57 -6.32 0.29 7.88
CA THR A 57 -5.41 0.04 9.00
C THR A 57 -5.59 -1.37 9.55
N ALA A 58 -6.83 -1.81 9.75
CA ALA A 58 -7.15 -3.15 10.21
C ALA A 58 -6.66 -4.23 9.24
N ARG A 59 -6.79 -4.03 7.92
CA ARG A 59 -6.26 -4.95 6.89
C ARG A 59 -4.74 -4.94 6.84
N THR A 60 -4.12 -3.76 6.91
CA THR A 60 -2.67 -3.61 6.93
C THR A 60 -2.04 -4.40 8.09
N ARG A 61 -2.64 -4.34 9.29
CA ARG A 61 -2.16 -5.10 10.47
C ARG A 61 -2.22 -6.62 10.30
N LYS A 62 -3.00 -7.14 9.36
CA LYS A 62 -3.15 -8.58 9.09
C LYS A 62 -2.21 -9.08 8.00
N LEU A 63 -1.45 -8.20 7.34
CA LEU A 63 -0.50 -8.59 6.29
C LEU A 63 0.57 -9.53 6.85
N ARG A 64 0.76 -10.65 6.16
CA ARG A 64 1.82 -11.61 6.48
C ARG A 64 3.15 -11.12 5.92
N VAL A 65 4.01 -10.64 6.81
CA VAL A 65 5.39 -10.26 6.48
C VAL A 65 6.28 -11.49 6.62
N GLY A 66 7.07 -11.81 5.60
CA GLY A 66 7.87 -13.04 5.59
C GLY A 66 8.85 -13.14 4.43
N PRO A 67 9.56 -14.28 4.29
CA PRO A 67 10.48 -14.53 3.18
C PRO A 67 9.73 -14.55 1.83
N GLY A 68 10.31 -13.98 0.77
CA GLY A 68 9.70 -13.98 -0.56
C GLY A 68 9.59 -15.37 -1.23
N THR A 69 10.22 -16.39 -0.66
CA THR A 69 10.10 -17.79 -1.07
C THR A 69 8.95 -18.54 -0.42
N ASP A 70 8.33 -17.96 0.63
CA ASP A 70 7.15 -18.54 1.28
C ASP A 70 5.88 -18.10 0.51
N PRO A 71 5.07 -19.04 -0.04
CA PRO A 71 3.85 -18.71 -0.77
C PRO A 71 2.79 -18.02 0.09
N GLY A 72 2.90 -18.06 1.42
CA GLY A 72 2.02 -17.35 2.34
C GLY A 72 2.42 -15.89 2.62
N THR A 73 3.60 -15.44 2.17
CA THR A 73 4.07 -14.07 2.34
C THR A 73 3.28 -13.10 1.46
N GLN A 74 2.82 -12.01 2.06
CA GLN A 74 2.15 -10.91 1.35
C GLN A 74 3.04 -9.67 1.22
N VAL A 75 3.97 -9.47 2.16
CA VAL A 75 4.96 -8.38 2.12
C VAL A 75 6.35 -8.97 2.39
N ALA A 76 7.25 -8.86 1.42
CA ALA A 76 8.59 -9.40 1.49
C ALA A 76 9.59 -8.38 2.10
N PRO A 77 10.85 -8.76 2.37
CA PRO A 77 11.87 -7.81 2.80
C PRO A 77 12.15 -6.74 1.74
N LEU A 78 12.67 -5.61 2.19
CA LEU A 78 13.28 -4.61 1.30
C LEU A 78 14.59 -5.14 0.71
N VAL A 79 15.03 -4.56 -0.41
CA VAL A 79 16.14 -5.08 -1.23
C VAL A 79 17.48 -5.20 -0.48
N HIS A 80 17.80 -4.27 0.42
CA HIS A 80 19.02 -4.30 1.23
C HIS A 80 18.90 -3.42 2.49
N HIS A 81 19.78 -3.66 3.48
CA HIS A 81 19.75 -2.97 4.78
C HIS A 81 19.79 -1.44 4.66
N ARG A 82 20.67 -0.88 3.82
CA ARG A 82 20.71 0.57 3.61
C ARG A 82 19.37 1.17 3.12
N HIS A 83 18.58 0.44 2.33
CA HIS A 83 17.27 0.93 1.87
C HIS A 83 16.26 0.86 3.01
N ARG A 84 16.27 -0.23 3.76
CA ARG A 84 15.48 -0.38 4.99
C ARG A 84 15.74 0.76 5.98
N ASP A 85 17.00 1.09 6.23
CA ASP A 85 17.38 2.13 7.19
C ASP A 85 16.97 3.55 6.74
N ALA A 86 16.71 3.75 5.44
CA ALA A 86 16.18 5.03 4.92
C ALA A 86 14.65 5.11 4.96
N VAL A 87 13.95 3.99 5.15
CA VAL A 87 12.48 3.89 5.20
C VAL A 87 11.97 3.83 6.64
N ALA A 88 12.70 3.13 7.52
CA ALA A 88 12.34 2.86 8.92
C ALA A 88 12.72 3.99 9.88
#